data_AF-A0A524MPQ6-F1
#
_entry.id   AF-A0A524MPQ6-F1
#
_cell.length_a   1.000
_cell.length_b   1.000
_cell.length_c   1.000
_cell.angle_alpha   90.00
_cell.angle_beta   90.00
_cell.angle_gamma   90.00
#
_symmetry.space_group_name_H-M   'P 1'
#
loop_
_entity.id
_entity.type
_entity.pdbx_description
1 polymer ?
#
loop_
_entity_poly.entity_id
_entity_poly.type
_entity_poly.pdbx_seq_one_letter_code
_entity_poly.pdbx_strand_id
1 'polypeptide(L)' 'MKRRLQARITIEAVLAIACLTLAIVTVVDREWIEGLTGADPDAGSGAIEWLVVIGLGLASVILSRLAWRTGRRLRAAGT' A
#
# COMPACT_ATOMS: atom_id res chain seq x y z
N MET A 1 12.81 8.68 22.28
CA MET A 1 11.60 8.91 21.47
C MET A 1 11.88 9.20 20.00
N LYS A 2 12.73 10.18 19.65
CA LYS A 2 12.98 10.63 18.27
C LYS A 2 13.33 9.51 17.28
N ARG A 3 14.27 8.60 17.63
CA ARG A 3 14.63 7.42 16.80
C ARG A 3 13.46 6.47 16.52
N ARG A 4 12.59 6.19 17.50
CA ARG A 4 11.41 5.33 17.32
C ARG A 4 10.40 5.95 16.35
N LEU A 5 10.20 7.27 16.43
CA LEU A 5 9.35 8.01 15.51
C LEU A 5 9.93 8.07 14.09
N GLN A 6 11.25 8.24 13.94
CA GLN A 6 11.92 8.17 12.64
C GLN A 6 11.81 6.78 12.00
N ALA A 7 12.03 5.71 12.78
CA ALA A 7 11.84 4.34 12.32
C ALA A 7 10.40 4.10 11.86
N ARG A 8 9.41 4.58 12.63
CA ARG A 8 7.98 4.47 12.27
C ARG A 8 7.65 5.18 10.95
N ILE A 9 8.11 6.42 10.76
CA ILE A 9 7.92 7.15 9.49
C ILE A 9 8.55 6.40 8.32
N THR A 10 9.74 5.84 8.52
CA THR A 10 10.46 5.09 7.48
C THR A 10 9.70 3.83 7.09
N ILE A 11 9.23 3.06 8.08
CA ILE A 11 8.41 1.86 7.83
C ILE A 11 7.10 2.23 7.13
N GLU A 12 6.39 3.26 7.61
CA GLU A 12 5.14 3.72 7.00
C GLU A 12 5.36 4.15 5.53
N ALA A 13 6.45 4.86 5.23
CA ALA A 13 6.77 5.28 3.86
C ALA A 13 7.16 4.10 2.96
N VAL A 14 7.99 3.18 3.44
CA VAL A 14 8.40 1.99 2.68
C VAL A 14 7.20 1.11 2.36
N LEU A 15 6.32 0.88 3.34
CA LEU A 15 5.09 0.12 3.13
C LEU A 15 4.15 0.84 2.16
N ALA A 16 4.04 2.17 2.23
CA ALA A 16 3.22 2.93 1.29
C ALA A 16 3.71 2.75 -0.16
N ILE A 17 5.02 2.83 -0.38
CA ILE A 17 5.63 2.63 -1.70
C ILE A 17 5.45 1.19 -2.18
N ALA A 18 5.66 0.21 -1.29
CA ALA A 18 5.46 -1.20 -1.60
C ALA A 18 4.01 -1.48 -2.01
N CYS A 19 3.02 -0.99 -1.26
CA CYS A 19 1.60 -1.12 -1.60
C CYS A 19 1.27 -0.45 -2.94
N LEU A 20 1.79 0.75 -3.21
CA LEU A 20 1.55 1.43 -4.50
C LEU A 20 2.17 0.65 -5.66
N THR A 21 3.40 0.16 -5.49
CA THR A 21 4.10 -0.61 -6.52
C THR A 21 3.36 -1.90 -6.82
N LEU A 22 2.95 -2.62 -5.76
CA LEU A 22 2.13 -3.82 -5.92
C LEU A 22 0.82 -3.52 -6.62
N ALA A 23 0.11 -2.43 -6.25
CA ALA A 23 -1.12 -2.02 -6.91
C ALA A 23 -0.93 -1.81 -8.43
N ILE A 24 0.16 -1.14 -8.81
CA ILE A 24 0.51 -0.91 -10.22
C ILE A 24 0.80 -2.24 -10.92
N VAL A 25 1.62 -3.10 -10.32
CA VAL A 25 1.95 -4.42 -10.91
C VAL A 25 0.68 -5.26 -11.09
N THR A 26 -0.21 -5.28 -10.09
CA THR A 26 -1.49 -6.01 -10.16
C THR A 26 -2.50 -5.43 -11.15
N VAL A 27 -2.32 -4.20 -11.63
CA VAL A 27 -3.16 -3.63 -12.71
C VAL A 27 -2.68 -4.05 -14.09
N VAL A 28 -1.38 -4.32 -14.25
CA VAL A 28 -0.78 -4.64 -15.56
C VAL A 28 -1.24 -6.00 -16.07
N ASP A 29 -1.41 -6.96 -15.16
CA ASP A 29 -1.95 -8.29 -15.46
C ASP A 29 -3.28 -8.43 -14.72
N ARG A 30 -4.38 -8.65 -15.46
CA ARG A 30 -5.73 -8.79 -14.88
C ARG A 30 -6.12 -10.24 -14.59
N GLU A 31 -5.30 -11.20 -14.98
CA GLU A 31 -5.56 -12.65 -14.82
C GLU A 31 -4.44 -13.31 -14.01
N TRP A 32 -3.59 -12.52 -13.33
CA TRP A 32 -2.46 -13.03 -12.56
C TRP A 32 -2.90 -14.03 -11.47
N ILE A 33 -4.09 -13.86 -10.89
CA ILE A 33 -4.62 -14.79 -9.88
C ILE A 33 -4.93 -16.13 -10.52
N GLU A 34 -5.60 -16.14 -11.67
CA GLU A 34 -5.87 -17.37 -12.43
C GLU A 34 -4.55 -18.02 -12.86
N GLY A 35 -3.58 -17.23 -13.34
CA GLY A 35 -2.26 -17.71 -13.73
C GLY A 35 -1.45 -18.33 -12.59
N LEU A 36 -1.59 -17.83 -11.36
CA LEU A 36 -0.89 -18.33 -10.17
C LEU A 36 -1.61 -19.48 -9.47
N THR A 37 -2.95 -19.48 -9.48
CA THR A 37 -3.76 -20.40 -8.67
C THR A 37 -4.45 -21.49 -9.49
N GLY A 38 -4.60 -21.28 -10.80
CA GLY A 38 -5.41 -22.13 -11.69
C GLY A 38 -6.90 -22.12 -11.36
N ALA A 39 -7.32 -21.27 -10.42
CA ALA A 39 -8.71 -21.08 -10.05
C ALA A 39 -9.24 -19.83 -10.74
N ASP A 40 -10.47 -19.92 -11.23
CA ASP A 40 -11.24 -18.79 -11.73
C ASP A 40 -12.33 -18.45 -10.69
N PRO A 41 -11.99 -17.67 -9.64
CA PRO A 41 -12.89 -17.41 -8.52
C PRO A 41 -14.02 -16.43 -8.86
N ASP A 42 -13.91 -15.67 -9.96
CA ASP A 42 -14.90 -14.67 -10.35
C ASP A 42 -15.43 -14.79 -11.79
N ALA A 43 -15.24 -15.95 -12.41
CA ALA A 43 -15.65 -16.29 -13.76
C ALA A 43 -15.03 -15.38 -14.84
N GLY A 44 -13.77 -14.97 -14.66
CA GLY A 44 -13.03 -14.06 -15.54
C GLY A 44 -13.54 -12.61 -15.51
N SER A 45 -14.32 -12.22 -14.49
CA SER A 45 -14.81 -10.84 -14.36
C SER A 45 -13.71 -9.87 -13.90
N GLY A 46 -12.68 -10.38 -13.22
CA GLY A 46 -11.56 -9.61 -12.68
C GLY A 46 -11.92 -8.77 -11.45
N ALA A 47 -13.07 -9.04 -10.82
CA ALA A 47 -13.59 -8.31 -9.67
C ALA A 47 -12.67 -8.48 -8.44
N ILE A 48 -12.09 -9.66 -8.24
CA ILE A 48 -11.20 -9.94 -7.11
C ILE A 48 -9.88 -9.18 -7.26
N GLU A 49 -9.34 -9.12 -8.47
CA GLU A 49 -8.13 -8.39 -8.82
C GLU A 49 -8.33 -6.90 -8.57
N TRP A 50 -9.48 -6.34 -8.95
CA TRP A 50 -9.81 -4.94 -8.64
C TRP A 50 -9.91 -4.68 -7.13
N LEU A 51 -10.45 -5.62 -6.35
CA LEU A 51 -10.45 -5.50 -4.88
C LEU A 51 -9.03 -5.45 -4.31
N VAL A 52 -8.10 -6.26 -4.85
CA VAL A 52 -6.68 -6.21 -4.46
C VAL A 52 -6.06 -4.87 -4.81
N VAL A 53 -6.27 -4.36 -6.03
CA VAL A 53 -5.76 -3.06 -6.48
C VAL A 53 -6.27 -1.93 -5.59
N ILE A 54 -7.58 -1.88 -5.32
CA ILE A 54 -8.20 -0.86 -4.47
C ILE A 54 -7.68 -0.98 -3.04
N GLY A 55 -7.57 -2.19 -2.50
CA GLY A 55 -7.04 -2.43 -1.16
C GLY A 55 -5.60 -1.94 -1.00
N LEU A 56 -4.73 -2.27 -1.95
CA LEU A 56 -3.33 -1.81 -1.98
C LEU A 56 -3.23 -0.29 -2.14
N GLY A 57 -4.04 0.29 -3.03
CA GLY A 57 -4.11 1.75 -3.21
C GLY A 57 -4.53 2.48 -1.93
N LEU A 58 -5.60 2.01 -1.27
CA LEU A 58 -6.07 2.57 0.00
C LEU A 58 -5.03 2.43 1.11
N ALA A 59 -4.39 1.27 1.23
CA ALA A 59 -3.31 1.06 2.19
C ALA A 59 -2.17 2.06 1.98
N SER A 60 -1.74 2.27 0.72
CA SER A 60 -0.70 3.23 0.37
C SER A 60 -1.06 4.66 0.79
N VAL A 61 -2.30 5.10 0.53
CA VAL A 61 -2.80 6.43 0.92
C VAL A 61 -2.81 6.60 2.44
N ILE A 62 -3.31 5.60 3.18
CA ILE A 62 -3.37 5.63 4.64
C ILE A 62 -1.96 5.72 5.23
N LEU A 63 -1.05 4.85 4.80
CA LEU A 63 0.33 4.80 5.27
C LEU A 63 1.07 6.12 4.97
N SER A 64 0.91 6.65 3.76
CA SER A 64 1.46 7.97 3.39
C SER A 64 0.94 9.09 4.30
N ARG A 65 -0.37 9.08 4.59
CA ARG A 65 -1.00 10.08 5.46
C ARG A 65 -0.53 9.96 6.92
N LEU A 66 -0.30 8.74 7.41
CA LEU A 66 0.27 8.49 8.73
C LEU A 66 1.70 9.00 8.82
N ALA A 67 2.55 8.65 7.84
CA ALA A 67 3.93 9.13 7.77
C ALA A 67 4.00 10.67 7.77
N TRP A 68 3.13 11.31 6.99
CA TRP A 68 3.05 12.78 6.93
C TRP A 68 2.59 13.40 8.25
N ARG A 69 1.57 12.85 8.91
CA ARG A 69 1.10 13.33 10.23
C ARG A 69 2.18 13.20 11.29
N THR A 70 2.88 12.06 11.31
CA THR A 70 3.97 11.78 12.25
C THR A 70 5.16 12.73 12.01
N GLY A 71 5.52 12.96 10.75
CA GLY A 71 6.57 13.92 10.38
C GLY A 71 6.25 15.36 10.76
N ARG A 72 5.00 15.81 10.55
CA ARG A 72 4.56 17.16 10.98
C ARG A 72 4.66 17.35 12.50
N ARG A 73 4.24 16.35 13.28
CA ARG A 73 4.34 16.38 14.76
C ARG A 73 5.79 16.44 15.24
N LEU A 74 6.69 15.71 14.60
CA LEU A 74 8.13 15.78 14.91
C LEU A 74 8.74 17.16 14.62
N ARG A 75 8.32 17.81 13.53
CA ARG A 75 8.80 19.15 13.18
C ARG A 75 8.30 20.21 14.16
N ALA A 76 7.01 20.15 14.53
CA ALA A 76 6.40 21.08 15.48
C ALA A 76 6.92 20.92 16.92
N ALA A 77 7.37 19.72 17.31
CA ALA A 77 7.94 19.47 18.63
C ALA A 77 9.47 19.75 18.71
N GLY A 78 10.08 20.16 17.61
CA GLY A 78 11.53 20.42 17.51
C GLY A 78 11.90 21.89 17.26
N THR A 79 10.90 22.77 17.11
CA THR A 79 11.00 24.24 17.14
C THR A 79 10.57 24.73 18.51
#